data_AF-Q4SKM1-F1
#
_entry.id   AF-Q4SKM1-F1
#
_cell.length_a   1.000
_cell.length_b   1.000
_cell.length_c   1.000
_cell.angle_alpha   90.00
_cell.angle_beta   90.00
_cell.angle_gamma   90.00
#
_symmetry.space_group_name_H-M   'P 1'
#
loop_
_entity.id
_entity.type
_entity.pdbx_description
1 polymer ?
#
loop_
_entity_poly.entity_id
_entity_poly.type
_entity_poly.pdbx_seq_one_letter_code
_entity_poly.pdbx_strand_id
1 'polypeptide(L)'
;MKSSYIPFRESKLTKLFQAFFCGRGKASMIVNINQCASTYDETLHVMKFSAVAKQVVQVIPEKPLEPLAPCLVGHDGKPVVRNGLADSRALERYLSEEELLDEEEEADVSLLPENVSRQPSVHADLGIRSGKSCLPQELVDMIESLRDQLAAERKRNLVQEIAIRKEMGDAMLQQLMEGEERRSIVVLYGVQMFSQQIEELKETYQERLESTFEMYKDAIKEHAYESALSQLEDNYVPLDEFLAEQQTVEVRGAGGFTSRSEDLLIQQKTSQTRTTQLHLLEFTFPLGQDV
;
A
#
# COMPACT_ATOMS: atom_id res chain seq x y z
N MET A 1 -4.15 -25.53 32.20
CA MET A 1 -4.01 -26.30 30.94
C MET A 1 -2.52 -26.48 30.69
N LYS A 2 -2.02 -27.72 30.54
CA LYS A 2 -0.60 -27.94 30.23
C LYS A 2 -0.31 -27.26 28.90
N SER A 3 0.60 -26.29 28.87
CA SER A 3 1.07 -25.70 27.61
C SER A 3 1.70 -26.82 26.80
N SER A 4 0.99 -27.30 25.77
CA SER A 4 1.56 -28.31 24.88
C SER A 4 2.77 -27.67 24.21
N TYR A 5 3.93 -28.27 24.44
CA TYR A 5 5.18 -27.83 23.84
C TYR A 5 5.06 -27.99 22.32
N ILE A 6 5.20 -26.89 21.57
CA ILE A 6 5.24 -26.93 20.11
C ILE A 6 6.70 -27.15 19.70
N PRO A 7 7.02 -28.21 18.94
CA PRO A 7 8.40 -28.69 18.71
C PRO A 7 9.23 -27.84 17.74
N PHE A 8 9.18 -26.52 17.82
CA PHE A 8 9.96 -25.64 16.94
C PHE A 8 11.48 -25.80 17.09
N ARG A 9 11.96 -26.29 18.23
CA ARG A 9 13.40 -26.42 18.52
C ARG A 9 14.00 -27.76 18.11
N GLU A 10 13.20 -28.71 17.63
CA GLU A 10 13.70 -30.04 17.23
C GLU A 10 14.54 -29.97 15.95
N SER A 11 14.34 -28.98 15.09
CA SER A 11 15.18 -28.74 13.91
C SER A 11 15.49 -27.26 13.69
N LYS A 12 16.58 -26.98 12.95
CA LYS A 12 16.92 -25.61 12.52
C LYS A 12 15.85 -25.01 11.61
N LEU A 13 15.25 -25.86 10.76
CA LEU A 13 14.21 -25.46 9.81
C LEU A 13 12.94 -25.00 10.54
N THR A 14 12.43 -25.80 11.47
CA THR A 14 11.25 -25.45 12.27
C THR A 14 11.51 -24.22 13.15
N LYS A 15 12.75 -24.00 13.59
CA LYS A 15 13.13 -22.80 14.35
C LYS A 15 13.08 -21.54 13.48
N LEU A 16 13.46 -21.63 12.21
CA LEU A 16 13.33 -20.53 11.25
C LEU A 16 11.86 -20.14 11.05
N PHE A 17 10.98 -21.14 10.91
CA PHE A 17 9.56 -20.90 10.69
C PHE A 17 8.76 -20.49 11.93
N GLN A 18 9.34 -20.58 13.13
CA GLN A 18 8.66 -20.25 14.38
C GLN A 18 8.03 -18.85 14.36
N ALA A 19 8.73 -17.85 13.81
CA ALA A 19 8.21 -16.48 13.77
C ALA A 19 6.92 -16.36 12.94
N PHE A 20 6.85 -17.07 11.81
CA PHE A 20 5.69 -17.04 10.92
C PHE A 20 4.48 -17.75 11.55
N PHE A 21 4.69 -18.92 12.14
CA PHE A 21 3.60 -19.67 12.80
C PHE A 21 3.15 -19.05 14.13
N CYS A 22 3.97 -18.22 14.77
CA CYS A 22 3.59 -17.45 15.96
C CYS A 22 3.01 -16.06 15.62
N GLY A 23 2.56 -15.82 14.38
CA GLY A 23 1.81 -14.61 13.99
C GLY A 23 2.67 -13.38 13.72
N ARG A 24 4.00 -13.52 13.56
CA ARG A 24 4.90 -12.41 13.19
C ARG A 24 5.21 -12.35 11.69
N GLY A 25 4.39 -12.98 10.87
CA GLY A 25 4.56 -13.01 9.42
C GLY A 25 3.41 -13.75 8.76
N LYS A 26 3.47 -13.84 7.43
CA LYS A 26 2.55 -14.65 6.62
C LYS A 26 3.33 -15.83 6.06
N ALA A 27 2.71 -17.01 6.02
CA ALA A 27 3.28 -18.18 5.37
C ALA A 27 2.38 -18.63 4.22
N SER A 28 3.00 -19.05 3.11
CA SER A 28 2.34 -19.74 2.01
C SER A 28 3.10 -21.03 1.71
N MET A 29 2.37 -22.10 1.38
CA MET A 29 2.93 -23.40 1.04
C MET A 29 2.56 -23.74 -0.39
N ILE A 30 3.56 -24.12 -1.18
CA ILE A 30 3.37 -24.64 -2.54
C ILE A 30 3.62 -26.14 -2.49
N VAL A 31 2.67 -26.90 -3.02
CA VAL A 31 2.72 -28.37 -3.04
C VAL A 31 2.89 -28.82 -4.48
N ASN A 32 4.00 -29.47 -4.78
CA ASN A 32 4.28 -30.03 -6.09
C ASN A 32 3.86 -31.51 -6.11
N ILE A 33 3.20 -31.93 -7.20
CA ILE A 33 2.65 -33.28 -7.36
C ILE A 33 3.34 -33.96 -8.54
N ASN A 34 3.75 -35.22 -8.35
CA ASN A 34 4.26 -36.05 -9.42
C ASN A 34 3.12 -36.88 -10.05
N GLN A 35 3.10 -36.95 -11.38
CA GLN A 35 2.13 -37.75 -12.14
C GLN A 35 2.48 -39.24 -12.19
N CYS A 36 3.69 -39.62 -11.78
CA CYS A 36 4.15 -41.00 -11.85
C CYS A 36 3.44 -41.87 -10.79
N ALA A 37 2.78 -42.94 -11.25
CA ALA A 37 2.06 -43.88 -10.38
C ALA A 37 2.95 -44.56 -9.33
N SER A 38 4.26 -44.71 -9.58
CA SER A 38 5.19 -45.30 -8.60
C SER A 38 5.35 -44.46 -7.34
N THR A 39 5.11 -43.15 -7.42
CA THR A 39 5.17 -42.21 -6.29
C THR A 39 3.79 -41.91 -5.68
N TYR A 40 2.78 -42.74 -5.98
CA TYR A 40 1.40 -42.52 -5.55
C TYR A 40 1.29 -42.39 -4.03
N ASP A 41 1.90 -43.31 -3.28
CA ASP A 41 1.79 -43.33 -1.82
C ASP A 41 2.46 -42.09 -1.18
N GLU A 42 3.58 -41.65 -1.74
CA GLU A 42 4.29 -40.43 -1.32
C GLU A 42 3.46 -39.18 -1.63
N THR A 43 2.90 -39.10 -2.84
CA THR A 43 2.03 -38.00 -3.26
C THR A 43 0.78 -37.93 -2.38
N LEU A 44 0.16 -39.07 -2.08
CA LEU A 44 -0.98 -39.17 -1.19
C LEU A 44 -0.63 -38.68 0.23
N HIS A 45 0.56 -39.01 0.71
CA HIS A 45 1.04 -38.55 2.01
C HIS A 45 1.19 -37.02 2.05
N VAL A 46 1.82 -36.44 1.03
CA VAL A 46 2.00 -34.97 0.90
C VAL A 46 0.63 -34.27 0.84
N MET A 47 -0.34 -34.82 0.10
CA MET A 47 -1.69 -34.26 0.01
C MET A 47 -2.45 -34.32 1.34
N LYS A 48 -2.28 -35.40 2.11
CA LYS A 48 -2.86 -35.48 3.46
C LYS A 48 -2.23 -34.45 4.39
N PHE A 49 -0.90 -34.29 4.33
CA PHE A 49 -0.20 -33.29 5.13
C PHE A 49 -0.63 -31.86 4.78
N SER A 50 -0.74 -31.53 3.49
CA SER A 50 -1.17 -30.20 3.05
C SER A 50 -2.61 -29.87 3.48
N ALA A 51 -3.51 -30.86 3.48
CA ALA A 51 -4.87 -30.71 3.99
C ALA A 51 -4.91 -30.40 5.50
N VAL A 52 -3.99 -30.95 6.29
CA VAL A 52 -3.84 -30.62 7.71
C VAL A 52 -3.20 -29.23 7.87
N ALA A 53 -2.15 -28.93 7.11
CA ALA A 53 -1.46 -27.64 7.16
C ALA A 53 -2.40 -26.47 6.81
N LYS A 54 -3.33 -26.67 5.89
CA LYS A 54 -4.35 -25.67 5.52
C LYS A 54 -5.27 -25.25 6.68
N GLN A 55 -5.42 -26.10 7.69
CA GLN A 55 -6.27 -25.81 8.86
C GLN A 55 -5.56 -24.94 9.91
N VAL A 56 -4.27 -24.69 9.75
CA VAL A 56 -3.49 -23.87 10.68
C VAL A 56 -3.82 -22.40 10.46
N VAL A 57 -4.59 -21.81 11.38
CA VAL A 57 -4.91 -20.38 11.37
C VAL A 57 -3.83 -19.61 12.12
N GLN A 58 -3.16 -18.69 11.42
CA GLN A 58 -2.26 -17.73 12.04
C GLN A 58 -3.08 -16.56 12.55
N VAL A 59 -3.22 -16.44 13.87
CA VAL A 59 -3.72 -15.20 14.48
C VAL A 59 -2.56 -14.21 14.43
N ILE A 60 -2.47 -13.44 13.35
CA ILE A 60 -1.57 -12.29 13.26
C ILE A 60 -2.28 -11.20 14.07
N PRO A 61 -1.83 -10.84 15.28
CA PRO A 61 -2.39 -9.69 15.95
C PRO A 61 -2.17 -8.49 15.04
N GLU A 62 -3.26 -7.82 14.66
CA GLU A 62 -3.16 -6.53 13.99
C GLU A 62 -2.52 -5.58 14.98
N LYS A 63 -1.20 -5.40 14.85
CA LYS A 63 -0.56 -4.26 15.49
C LYS A 63 -1.20 -3.03 14.85
N PRO A 64 -1.80 -2.12 15.63
CA PRO A 64 -2.13 -0.80 15.12
C PRO A 64 -0.88 -0.29 14.42
N LEU A 65 -1.05 0.16 13.16
CA LEU A 65 0.02 0.78 12.40
C LEU A 65 0.58 1.89 13.29
N GLU A 66 1.74 1.66 13.89
CA GLU A 66 2.47 2.73 14.55
C GLU A 66 2.69 3.77 13.46
N PRO A 67 2.22 5.02 13.65
CA PRO A 67 2.47 6.07 12.69
C PRO A 67 3.94 6.05 12.35
N LEU A 68 4.27 6.03 11.06
CA LEU A 68 5.63 6.33 10.61
C LEU A 68 5.88 7.79 10.97
N ALA A 69 6.20 8.03 12.25
CA ALA A 69 6.56 9.33 12.75
C ALA A 69 7.77 9.79 11.93
N PRO A 70 7.76 11.01 11.36
CA PRO A 70 8.97 11.62 10.88
C PRO A 70 9.98 11.60 12.03
N CYS A 71 11.11 10.92 11.85
CA CYS A 71 12.21 11.00 12.81
C CYS A 71 12.57 12.48 12.96
N LEU A 72 12.23 13.08 14.10
CA LEU A 72 12.73 14.40 14.46
C LEU A 72 14.25 14.27 14.60
N VAL A 73 14.96 14.89 13.66
CA VAL A 73 16.41 15.01 13.67
C VAL A 73 16.77 15.96 14.82
N GLY A 74 17.53 15.48 15.80
CA GLY A 74 18.14 16.35 16.82
C GLY A 74 19.12 17.33 16.19
N HIS A 75 19.35 18.46 16.86
CA HIS A 75 20.18 19.59 16.41
C HIS A 75 21.68 19.27 16.21
N ASP A 76 22.07 18.00 16.27
CA ASP A 76 23.45 17.53 16.28
C ASP A 76 23.73 16.42 15.22
N GLY A 77 22.80 16.21 14.28
CA GLY A 77 23.10 15.59 12.98
C GLY A 77 23.60 14.15 13.00
N LYS A 78 23.37 13.38 14.07
CA LYS A 78 23.71 11.95 14.14
C LYS A 78 22.45 11.08 14.07
N PRO A 79 22.34 10.12 13.13
CA PRO A 79 21.23 9.18 13.11
C PRO A 79 21.36 8.18 14.28
N VAL A 80 20.30 8.05 15.07
CA VAL A 80 20.18 7.00 16.09
C VAL A 80 20.03 5.65 15.38
N VAL A 81 21.11 4.88 15.38
CA VAL A 81 21.12 3.48 14.96
C VAL A 81 20.25 2.66 15.91
N ARG A 82 19.24 1.98 15.37
CA ARG A 82 18.74 0.74 15.98
C ARG A 82 18.79 -0.39 14.96
N ASN A 83 19.74 -1.29 15.21
CA ASN A 83 20.01 -2.51 14.46
C ASN A 83 18.76 -3.38 14.27
N GLY A 84 18.59 -3.89 13.05
CA GLY A 84 17.62 -4.94 12.75
C GLY A 84 17.16 -5.06 11.30
N LEU A 85 17.88 -4.52 10.31
CA LEU A 85 17.62 -4.78 8.89
C LEU A 85 18.64 -5.78 8.34
N ALA A 86 18.27 -7.04 8.38
CA ALA A 86 18.74 -8.10 7.49
C ALA A 86 17.44 -8.88 7.18
N ASP A 87 17.00 -9.14 5.97
CA ASP A 87 17.68 -9.21 4.69
C ASP A 87 16.53 -9.25 3.65
N SER A 88 16.36 -8.20 2.87
CA SER A 88 15.33 -8.16 1.80
C SER A 88 15.86 -7.58 0.49
N ARG A 89 17.18 -7.35 0.42
CA ARG A 89 17.85 -6.82 -0.78
C ARG A 89 18.82 -7.82 -1.43
N ALA A 90 19.00 -9.02 -0.86
CA ALA A 90 19.82 -10.07 -1.46
C ALA A 90 19.08 -10.93 -2.50
N LEU A 91 17.74 -10.87 -2.58
CA LEU A 91 16.95 -11.79 -3.43
C LEU A 91 16.60 -11.22 -4.83
N GLU A 92 16.78 -9.92 -5.08
CA GLU A 92 16.39 -9.28 -6.36
C GLU A 92 17.50 -9.21 -7.42
N ARG A 93 18.63 -9.90 -7.24
CA ARG A 93 19.75 -9.86 -8.19
C ARG A 93 19.93 -11.10 -9.06
N TYR A 94 19.03 -12.08 -8.97
CA TYR A 94 19.16 -13.37 -9.67
C TYR A 94 18.10 -13.64 -10.75
N LEU A 95 17.22 -12.68 -11.07
CA LEU A 95 16.13 -12.92 -12.03
C LEU A 95 16.16 -11.92 -13.19
N SER A 96 17.30 -11.85 -13.88
CA SER A 96 17.39 -11.20 -15.19
C SER A 96 18.54 -11.81 -16.00
N GLU A 97 18.24 -12.87 -16.75
CA GLU A 97 18.83 -13.09 -18.08
C GLU A 97 17.99 -14.15 -18.82
N GLU A 98 17.51 -13.76 -19.99
CA GLU A 98 17.06 -14.63 -21.07
C GLU A 98 18.16 -15.63 -21.41
N GLU A 99 17.82 -16.90 -21.70
CA GLU A 99 18.19 -17.58 -22.95
C GLU A 99 17.88 -19.10 -22.95
N LEU A 100 17.42 -19.56 -24.14
CA LEU A 100 17.54 -20.90 -24.73
C LEU A 100 16.56 -22.01 -24.30
N LEU A 101 15.48 -22.11 -25.08
CA LEU A 101 14.89 -23.40 -25.43
C LEU A 101 14.95 -23.56 -26.95
N ASP A 102 16.15 -23.89 -27.45
CA ASP A 102 16.29 -24.69 -28.67
C ASP A 102 16.69 -26.09 -28.21
N GLU A 103 15.85 -27.08 -28.50
CA GLU A 103 16.25 -28.42 -28.93
C GLU A 103 14.97 -29.19 -29.28
N GLU A 104 14.68 -29.16 -30.59
CA GLU A 104 13.90 -30.19 -31.27
C GLU A 104 14.67 -31.52 -31.13
N GLU A 105 14.05 -32.54 -30.54
CA GLU A 105 14.39 -33.93 -30.89
C GLU A 105 13.13 -34.73 -31.17
N GLU A 106 12.95 -34.96 -32.47
CA GLU A 106 12.28 -36.10 -33.09
C GLU A 106 12.55 -37.42 -32.34
N ALA A 107 11.50 -38.09 -31.88
CA ALA A 107 11.58 -39.50 -31.49
C ALA A 107 10.38 -40.26 -32.05
N ASP A 108 10.56 -40.68 -33.30
CA ASP A 108 9.88 -41.78 -33.96
C ASP A 108 9.88 -43.03 -33.06
N VAL A 109 8.70 -43.49 -32.65
CA VAL A 109 8.51 -44.79 -31.98
C VAL A 109 7.74 -45.70 -32.92
N SER A 110 8.41 -46.09 -34.00
CA SER A 110 8.11 -47.32 -34.73
C SER A 110 9.18 -48.36 -34.39
N LEU A 111 8.94 -49.15 -33.34
CA LEU A 111 9.69 -50.38 -33.07
C LEU A 111 8.71 -51.53 -32.81
N LEU A 112 8.19 -52.09 -33.90
CA LEU A 112 7.72 -53.47 -33.93
C LEU A 112 8.92 -54.40 -34.15
N PRO A 113 9.13 -55.47 -33.36
CA PRO A 113 10.05 -56.52 -33.76
C PRO A 113 9.34 -57.51 -34.68
N GLU A 114 9.53 -57.33 -35.98
CA GLU A 114 9.16 -58.31 -37.01
C GLU A 114 10.33 -59.29 -37.21
N ASN A 115 10.40 -60.32 -36.38
CA ASN A 115 11.43 -61.35 -36.46
C ASN A 115 10.95 -62.51 -37.35
N VAL A 116 11.02 -62.32 -38.67
CA VAL A 116 10.92 -63.43 -39.64
C VAL A 116 12.27 -64.16 -39.67
N SER A 117 12.39 -65.27 -38.96
CA SER A 117 13.41 -66.28 -39.27
C SER A 117 12.73 -67.46 -39.96
N ARG A 118 12.86 -67.47 -41.28
CA ARG A 118 12.39 -68.52 -42.18
C ARG A 118 13.56 -69.49 -42.37
N GLN A 119 13.41 -70.74 -41.91
CA GLN A 119 14.16 -71.87 -42.47
C GLN A 119 13.19 -72.96 -42.91
N PRO A 120 13.33 -73.52 -44.13
CA PRO A 120 12.51 -74.64 -44.58
C PRO A 120 13.19 -75.96 -44.21
N SER A 121 12.43 -76.88 -43.62
CA SER A 121 12.74 -78.30 -43.71
C SER A 121 11.48 -79.07 -44.07
N VAL A 122 11.55 -79.70 -45.24
CA VAL A 122 10.63 -80.74 -45.68
C VAL A 122 10.83 -81.97 -44.80
N HIS A 123 9.76 -82.60 -44.32
CA HIS A 123 9.52 -84.04 -44.42
C HIS A 123 8.16 -84.45 -43.81
N ALA A 124 7.37 -85.13 -44.67
CA ALA A 124 6.46 -86.24 -44.41
C ALA A 124 5.30 -86.11 -43.38
N ASP A 125 4.09 -86.04 -43.96
CA ASP A 125 2.89 -86.82 -43.66
C ASP A 125 2.90 -87.76 -42.43
N LEU A 126 1.97 -87.52 -41.51
CA LEU A 126 1.14 -88.56 -40.90
C LEU A 126 -0.11 -87.89 -40.29
N GLY A 127 -1.27 -88.13 -40.90
CA GLY A 127 -2.54 -87.58 -40.43
C GLY A 127 -2.96 -88.06 -39.03
N ILE A 128 -3.30 -87.11 -38.16
CA ILE A 128 -4.17 -87.34 -37.00
C ILE A 128 -5.23 -86.23 -36.92
N ARG A 129 -6.47 -86.67 -37.15
CA ARG A 129 -7.77 -86.21 -36.63
C ARG A 129 -7.84 -84.83 -35.97
N SER A 130 -8.67 -83.98 -36.58
CA SER A 130 -9.78 -83.27 -35.94
C SER A 130 -9.59 -82.85 -34.48
N GLY A 131 -9.15 -81.62 -34.29
CA GLY A 131 -9.06 -80.91 -33.02
C GLY A 131 -8.57 -79.48 -33.24
N LYS A 132 -9.17 -78.75 -34.20
CA LYS A 132 -8.74 -77.39 -34.58
C LYS A 132 -9.16 -76.36 -33.52
N SER A 133 -8.25 -76.15 -32.56
CA SER A 133 -7.83 -74.83 -32.05
C SER A 133 -8.89 -73.71 -31.93
N CYS A 134 -9.75 -73.76 -30.91
CA CYS A 134 -10.56 -72.59 -30.51
C CYS A 134 -9.87 -71.71 -29.46
N LEU A 135 -8.93 -72.27 -28.67
CA LEU A 135 -8.23 -71.54 -27.60
C LEU A 135 -7.33 -70.37 -28.07
N PRO A 136 -6.66 -70.41 -29.24
CA PRO A 136 -5.82 -69.29 -29.68
C PRO A 136 -6.63 -68.06 -30.07
N GLN A 137 -7.82 -68.22 -30.66
CA GLN A 137 -8.63 -67.10 -31.12
C GLN A 137 -9.28 -66.37 -29.94
N GLU A 138 -9.86 -67.10 -28.98
CA GLU A 138 -10.42 -66.51 -27.76
C GLU A 138 -9.37 -65.73 -26.94
N LEU A 139 -8.13 -66.23 -26.91
CA LEU A 139 -7.03 -65.53 -26.24
C LEU A 139 -6.62 -64.26 -26.99
N VAL A 140 -6.60 -64.29 -28.32
CA VAL A 140 -6.34 -63.10 -29.15
C VAL A 140 -7.43 -62.06 -28.97
N ASP A 141 -8.71 -62.45 -29.03
CA ASP A 141 -9.85 -61.57 -28.82
C ASP A 141 -9.83 -60.95 -27.41
N MET A 142 -9.41 -61.71 -26.39
CA MET A 142 -9.21 -61.20 -25.03
C MET A 142 -8.06 -60.19 -24.94
N ILE A 143 -6.93 -60.47 -25.60
CA ILE A 143 -5.78 -59.54 -25.62
C ILE A 143 -6.17 -58.23 -26.32
N GLU A 144 -6.91 -58.30 -27.44
CA GLU A 144 -7.42 -57.13 -28.14
C GLU A 144 -8.38 -56.34 -27.26
N SER A 145 -9.34 -56.99 -26.61
CA SER A 145 -10.26 -56.35 -25.67
C SER A 145 -9.54 -55.65 -24.51
N LEU A 146 -8.53 -56.29 -23.92
CA LEU A 146 -7.73 -55.70 -22.84
C LEU A 146 -6.89 -54.51 -23.32
N ARG A 147 -6.37 -54.55 -24.55
CA ARG A 147 -5.65 -53.41 -25.15
C ARG A 147 -6.57 -52.23 -25.36
N ASP A 148 -7.79 -52.46 -25.85
CA ASP A 148 -8.80 -51.41 -26.03
C ASP A 148 -9.22 -50.81 -24.69
N GLN A 149 -9.43 -51.64 -23.67
CA GLN A 149 -9.72 -51.18 -22.31
C GLN A 149 -8.58 -50.34 -21.73
N LEU A 150 -7.33 -50.77 -21.88
CA LEU A 150 -6.17 -50.01 -21.43
C LEU A 150 -6.05 -48.66 -22.15
N ALA A 151 -6.30 -48.64 -23.47
CA ALA A 151 -6.29 -47.41 -24.25
C ALA A 151 -7.42 -46.45 -23.83
N ALA A 152 -8.62 -46.97 -23.60
CA ALA A 152 -9.76 -46.21 -23.13
C ALA A 152 -9.51 -45.62 -21.73
N GLU A 153 -8.96 -46.40 -20.80
CA GLU A 153 -8.60 -45.94 -19.46
C GLU A 153 -7.50 -44.88 -19.50
N ARG A 154 -6.44 -45.06 -20.31
CA ARG A 154 -5.40 -44.04 -20.48
C ARG A 154 -5.98 -42.72 -20.99
N LYS A 155 -6.89 -42.77 -21.97
CA LYS A 155 -7.57 -41.57 -22.48
C LYS A 155 -8.43 -40.92 -21.40
N ARG A 156 -9.19 -41.71 -20.64
CA ARG A 156 -10.02 -41.20 -19.55
C ARG A 156 -9.19 -40.51 -18.47
N ASN A 157 -8.09 -41.14 -18.04
CA ASN A 157 -7.16 -40.59 -17.05
C ASN A 157 -6.49 -39.30 -17.53
N LEU A 158 -6.05 -39.25 -18.79
CA LEU A 158 -5.46 -38.02 -19.34
C LEU A 158 -6.46 -36.86 -19.34
N VAL A 159 -7.71 -37.12 -19.76
CA VAL A 159 -8.78 -36.10 -19.74
C VAL A 159 -9.08 -35.63 -18.32
N GLN A 160 -9.14 -36.55 -17.36
CA GLN A 160 -9.35 -36.21 -15.95
C GLN A 160 -8.20 -35.39 -15.38
N GLU A 161 -6.95 -35.78 -15.65
CA GLU A 161 -5.76 -35.07 -15.19
C GLU A 161 -5.72 -33.63 -15.72
N ILE A 162 -5.98 -33.43 -17.01
CA ILE A 162 -6.06 -32.10 -17.62
C ILE A 162 -7.16 -31.27 -16.96
N ALA A 163 -8.33 -31.85 -16.71
CA ALA A 163 -9.44 -31.16 -16.07
C ALA A 163 -9.10 -30.75 -14.63
N ILE A 164 -8.51 -31.66 -13.84
CA ILE A 164 -8.11 -31.39 -12.45
C ILE A 164 -7.05 -30.30 -12.40
N ARG A 165 -6.03 -30.35 -13.26
CA ARG A 165 -4.98 -29.31 -13.30
C ARG A 165 -5.53 -27.95 -13.68
N LYS A 166 -6.48 -27.91 -14.62
CA LYS A 166 -7.16 -26.67 -14.97
C LYS A 166 -7.95 -26.12 -13.79
N GLU A 167 -8.79 -26.95 -13.15
CA GLU A 167 -9.58 -26.54 -11.98
C GLU A 167 -8.68 -26.06 -10.83
N MET A 168 -7.60 -26.78 -10.54
CA MET A 168 -6.62 -26.35 -9.54
C MET A 168 -5.92 -25.05 -9.92
N GLY A 169 -5.57 -24.86 -11.19
CA GLY A 169 -4.95 -23.63 -11.70
C GLY A 169 -5.88 -22.42 -11.56
N ASP A 170 -7.13 -22.59 -11.96
CA ASP A 170 -8.18 -21.57 -11.84
C ASP A 170 -8.41 -21.20 -10.36
N ALA A 171 -8.48 -22.20 -9.47
CA ALA A 171 -8.63 -21.99 -8.03
C ALA A 171 -7.42 -21.30 -7.39
N MET A 172 -6.20 -21.65 -7.82
CA MET A 172 -4.97 -20.99 -7.35
C MET A 172 -4.93 -19.53 -7.79
N LEU A 173 -5.30 -19.24 -9.04
CA LEU A 173 -5.38 -17.87 -9.54
C LEU A 173 -6.41 -17.05 -8.77
N GLN A 174 -7.59 -17.62 -8.52
CA GLN A 174 -8.63 -16.96 -7.73
C GLN A 174 -8.13 -16.62 -6.31
N GLN A 175 -7.46 -17.56 -5.64
CA GLN A 175 -6.88 -17.30 -4.31
C GLN A 175 -5.84 -16.17 -4.32
N LEU A 176 -5.04 -16.08 -5.38
CA LEU A 176 -4.06 -15.00 -5.54
C LEU A 176 -4.76 -13.64 -5.66
N MET A 177 -5.77 -13.55 -6.52
CA MET A 177 -6.54 -12.32 -6.73
C MET A 177 -7.26 -11.86 -5.46
N GLU A 178 -7.98 -12.76 -4.78
CA GLU A 178 -8.64 -12.44 -3.51
C GLU A 178 -7.62 -12.02 -2.43
N GLY A 179 -6.43 -12.62 -2.43
CA GLY A 179 -5.36 -12.25 -1.52
C GLY A 179 -4.79 -10.86 -1.78
N GLU A 180 -4.75 -10.43 -3.04
CA GLU A 180 -4.35 -9.08 -3.44
C GLU A 180 -5.43 -8.05 -3.15
N GLU A 181 -6.69 -8.34 -3.47
CA GLU A 181 -7.83 -7.47 -3.20
C GLU A 181 -7.94 -7.16 -1.71
N ARG A 182 -7.86 -8.17 -0.83
CA ARG A 182 -7.86 -7.96 0.62
C ARG A 182 -6.71 -7.07 1.09
N ARG A 183 -5.50 -7.21 0.50
CA ARG A 183 -4.36 -6.35 0.81
C ARG A 183 -4.59 -4.93 0.33
N SER A 184 -5.11 -4.77 -0.88
CA SER A 184 -5.43 -3.48 -1.48
C SER A 184 -6.43 -2.71 -0.62
N ILE A 185 -7.52 -3.37 -0.17
CA ILE A 185 -8.53 -2.77 0.70
C ILE A 185 -7.90 -2.23 1.99
N VAL A 186 -7.05 -3.02 2.67
CA VAL A 186 -6.39 -2.59 3.93
C VAL A 186 -5.46 -1.41 3.69
N VAL A 187 -4.69 -1.42 2.60
CA VAL A 187 -3.77 -0.32 2.25
C VAL A 187 -4.55 0.96 1.93
N LEU A 188 -5.59 0.87 1.09
CA LEU A 188 -6.42 2.02 0.73
C LEU A 188 -7.08 2.64 1.97
N TYR A 189 -7.64 1.82 2.85
CA TYR A 189 -8.24 2.29 4.09
C TYR A 189 -7.19 2.96 5.01
N GLY A 190 -6.01 2.38 5.14
CA GLY A 190 -4.90 2.98 5.89
C GLY A 190 -4.45 4.33 5.34
N VAL A 191 -4.32 4.45 4.02
CA VAL A 191 -3.97 5.72 3.34
C VAL A 191 -5.06 6.76 3.57
N GLN A 192 -6.33 6.39 3.46
CA GLN A 192 -7.46 7.29 3.70
C GLN A 192 -7.48 7.81 5.14
N MET A 193 -7.33 6.93 6.12
CA MET A 193 -7.27 7.30 7.54
C MET A 193 -6.10 8.24 7.83
N PHE A 194 -4.91 7.96 7.26
CA PHE A 194 -3.75 8.83 7.42
C PHE A 194 -3.94 10.19 6.76
N SER A 195 -4.53 10.23 5.55
CA SER A 195 -4.84 11.48 4.86
C SER A 195 -5.78 12.36 5.68
N GLN A 196 -6.80 11.77 6.31
CA GLN A 196 -7.73 12.49 7.17
C GLN A 196 -7.01 13.10 8.39
N GLN A 197 -6.14 12.32 9.05
CA GLN A 197 -5.35 12.82 10.19
C GLN A 197 -4.42 13.98 9.81
N ILE A 198 -3.83 13.93 8.62
CA ILE A 198 -2.99 15.03 8.12
C ILE A 198 -3.83 16.29 7.88
N GLU A 199 -5.03 16.14 7.33
CA GLU A 199 -5.91 17.27 7.04
C GLU A 199 -6.41 17.94 8.33
N GLU A 200 -6.86 17.15 9.31
CA GLU A 200 -7.23 17.64 10.65
C GLU A 200 -6.06 18.39 11.30
N LEU A 201 -4.84 17.86 11.19
CA LEU A 201 -3.66 18.52 11.75
C LEU A 201 -3.40 19.88 11.06
N LYS A 202 -3.51 19.97 9.72
CA LYS A 202 -3.36 21.24 9.00
C LYS A 202 -4.41 22.26 9.44
N GLU A 203 -5.67 21.84 9.54
CA GLU A 203 -6.77 22.70 9.97
C GLU A 203 -6.49 23.28 11.37
N THR A 204 -6.07 22.43 12.32
CA THR A 204 -5.72 22.92 13.67
C THR A 204 -4.54 23.89 13.69
N TYR A 205 -3.51 23.68 12.86
CA TYR A 205 -2.41 24.65 12.76
C TYR A 205 -2.85 25.97 12.15
N GLN A 206 -3.72 25.92 11.12
CA GLN A 206 -4.25 27.10 10.46
C GLN A 206 -5.13 27.91 11.42
N GLU A 207 -6.03 27.27 12.16
CA GLU A 207 -6.87 27.92 13.16
C GLU A 207 -6.03 28.62 14.24
N ARG A 208 -4.95 27.97 14.71
CA ARG A 208 -4.04 28.57 15.68
C ARG A 208 -3.32 29.80 15.13
N LEU A 209 -2.92 29.76 13.86
CA LEU A 209 -2.27 30.88 13.20
C LEU A 209 -3.23 32.06 13.08
N GLU A 210 -4.45 31.81 12.59
CA GLU A 210 -5.50 32.82 12.43
C GLU A 210 -5.89 33.44 13.77
N SER A 211 -6.08 32.62 14.80
CA SER A 211 -6.39 33.08 16.16
C SER A 211 -5.29 34.00 16.71
N THR A 212 -4.02 33.63 16.48
CA THR A 212 -2.88 34.45 16.92
C THR A 212 -2.80 35.74 16.11
N PHE A 213 -3.09 35.69 14.81
CA PHE A 213 -3.10 36.86 13.93
C PHE A 213 -4.20 37.86 14.35
N GLU A 214 -5.42 37.41 14.61
CA GLU A 214 -6.50 38.28 15.09
C GLU A 214 -6.17 38.91 16.45
N MET A 215 -5.53 38.17 17.38
CA MET A 215 -5.05 38.76 18.64
C MET A 215 -4.07 39.92 18.41
N TYR A 216 -3.09 39.77 17.51
CA TYR A 216 -2.14 40.84 17.21
C TYR A 216 -2.83 42.03 16.53
N LYS A 217 -3.74 41.76 15.61
CA LYS A 217 -4.50 42.78 14.91
C LYS A 217 -5.34 43.62 15.87
N ASP A 218 -6.02 43.00 16.83
CA ASP A 218 -6.81 43.72 17.82
C ASP A 218 -5.93 44.48 18.82
N ALA A 219 -4.81 43.91 19.27
CA ALA A 219 -3.85 44.63 20.13
C ALA A 219 -3.27 45.89 19.45
N ILE A 220 -2.98 45.81 18.15
CA ILE A 220 -2.51 46.96 17.36
C ILE A 220 -3.61 48.03 17.25
N LYS A 221 -4.86 47.61 17.00
CA LYS A 221 -6.01 48.55 16.94
C LYS A 221 -6.22 49.25 18.28
N GLU A 222 -6.21 48.51 19.39
CA GLU A 222 -6.37 49.08 20.74
C GLU A 222 -5.25 50.07 21.04
N HIS A 223 -3.99 49.70 20.84
CA HIS A 223 -2.85 50.59 21.06
C HIS A 223 -2.94 51.87 20.20
N ALA A 224 -3.33 51.74 18.94
CA ALA A 224 -3.52 52.90 18.06
C ALA A 224 -4.67 53.82 18.55
N TYR A 225 -5.77 53.24 19.03
CA TYR A 225 -6.90 53.98 19.57
C TYR A 225 -6.56 54.70 20.89
N GLU A 226 -5.91 54.01 21.84
CA GLU A 226 -5.45 54.58 23.10
C GLU A 226 -4.45 55.71 22.87
N SER A 227 -3.52 55.53 21.93
CA SER A 227 -2.56 56.57 21.55
C SER A 227 -3.28 57.80 20.96
N ALA A 228 -4.31 57.60 20.14
CA ALA A 228 -5.10 58.69 19.57
C ALA A 228 -5.93 59.44 20.62
N LEU A 229 -6.52 58.73 21.60
CA LEU A 229 -7.25 59.35 22.71
C LEU A 229 -6.32 60.17 23.62
N SER A 230 -5.16 59.62 23.97
CA SER A 230 -4.17 60.30 24.82
C SER A 230 -3.65 61.59 24.16
N GLN A 231 -3.40 61.57 22.85
CA GLN A 231 -3.05 62.78 22.09
C GLN A 231 -4.15 63.83 22.07
N LEU A 232 -5.42 63.42 22.10
CA LEU A 232 -6.56 64.34 22.14
C LEU A 232 -6.71 64.98 23.53
N GLU A 233 -6.43 64.22 24.59
CA GLU A 233 -6.44 64.68 25.99
C GLU A 233 -5.32 65.70 26.25
N ASP A 234 -4.10 65.44 25.76
CA ASP A 234 -2.95 66.34 25.89
C ASP A 234 -3.14 67.69 25.16
N ASN A 235 -3.99 67.73 24.12
CA ASN A 235 -4.29 68.93 23.34
C ASN A 235 -5.70 69.49 23.61
N TYR A 236 -6.36 69.02 24.68
CA TYR A 236 -7.72 69.44 25.02
C TYR A 236 -7.72 70.82 25.68
N VAL A 237 -8.33 71.81 25.02
CA VAL A 237 -8.59 73.14 25.61
C VAL A 237 -10.06 73.20 26.06
N PRO A 238 -10.34 73.37 27.37
CA PRO A 238 -11.70 73.48 27.88
C PRO A 238 -12.49 74.61 27.20
N LEU A 239 -13.78 74.37 26.94
CA LEU A 239 -14.63 75.28 26.19
C LEU A 239 -14.69 76.69 26.80
N ASP A 240 -14.66 76.78 28.13
CA ASP A 240 -14.72 78.05 28.87
C ASP A 240 -13.46 78.90 28.65
N GLU A 241 -12.31 78.26 28.51
CA GLU A 241 -11.02 78.92 28.26
C GLU A 241 -10.94 79.42 26.81
N PHE A 242 -11.46 78.64 25.86
CA PHE A 242 -11.60 79.05 24.46
C PHE A 242 -12.59 80.21 24.27
N LEU A 243 -13.72 80.19 24.98
CA LEU A 243 -14.71 81.29 24.95
C LEU A 243 -14.16 82.57 25.59
N ALA A 244 -13.40 82.45 26.68
CA ALA A 244 -12.72 83.58 27.29
C ALA A 244 -11.66 84.18 26.35
N GLU A 245 -10.86 83.35 25.67
CA GLU A 245 -9.91 83.83 24.66
C GLU A 245 -10.60 84.55 23.51
N GLN A 246 -11.69 83.99 22.94
CA GLN A 246 -12.44 84.68 21.88
C GLN A 246 -12.98 86.03 22.34
N GLN A 247 -13.52 86.13 23.56
CA GLN A 247 -14.02 87.40 24.08
C GLN A 247 -12.87 88.41 24.30
N THR A 248 -11.68 87.96 24.71
CA THR A 248 -10.50 88.84 24.82
C THR A 248 -9.92 89.26 23.47
N VAL A 249 -10.06 88.44 22.43
CA VAL A 249 -9.68 88.76 21.05
C VAL A 249 -10.69 89.71 20.41
N GLU A 250 -12.00 89.57 20.69
CA GLU A 250 -13.04 90.50 20.25
C GLU A 250 -12.87 91.89 20.88
N VAL A 251 -12.53 91.94 22.18
CA VAL A 251 -12.23 93.20 22.88
C VAL A 251 -10.92 93.84 22.37
N ARG A 252 -9.96 93.05 21.88
CA ARG A 252 -8.75 93.55 21.19
C ARG A 252 -8.94 93.84 19.69
N GLY A 253 -9.99 93.30 19.08
CA GLY A 253 -10.29 93.36 17.65
C GLY A 253 -11.05 94.61 17.21
N ALA A 254 -11.31 95.57 18.10
CA ALA A 254 -11.80 96.90 17.74
C ALA A 254 -10.72 97.79 17.05
N GLY A 255 -9.53 97.24 16.78
CA GLY A 255 -8.54 97.81 15.87
C GLY A 255 -8.06 96.71 14.91
N GLY A 256 -8.45 96.83 13.65
CA GLY A 256 -8.47 95.71 12.69
C GLY A 256 -7.12 95.05 12.38
N PHE A 257 -7.19 93.77 12.03
CA PHE A 257 -6.32 93.09 11.06
C PHE A 257 -6.97 91.74 10.70
N THR A 258 -7.79 91.75 9.66
CA THR A 258 -8.34 90.56 8.99
C THR A 258 -7.28 89.95 8.10
N SER A 259 -6.38 89.12 8.63
CA SER A 259 -5.48 88.28 7.80
C SER A 259 -4.88 87.09 8.55
N ARG A 260 -4.70 87.17 9.88
CA ARG A 260 -3.96 86.13 10.62
C ARG A 260 -4.82 84.96 11.12
N SER A 261 -6.14 85.17 11.26
CA SER A 261 -7.07 84.13 11.74
C SER A 261 -7.48 83.15 10.63
N GLU A 262 -7.52 83.59 9.37
CA GLU A 262 -7.82 82.70 8.23
C GLU A 262 -6.65 81.76 7.93
N ASP A 263 -5.40 82.22 8.07
CA ASP A 263 -4.20 81.40 7.88
C ASP A 263 -4.05 80.30 8.94
N LEU A 264 -4.45 80.57 10.19
CA LEU A 264 -4.44 79.57 11.26
C LEU A 264 -5.52 78.50 11.04
N LEU A 265 -6.69 78.87 10.53
CA LEU A 265 -7.77 77.92 10.20
C LEU A 265 -7.41 77.04 8.99
N ILE A 266 -6.62 77.55 8.05
CA ILE A 266 -6.09 76.80 6.90
C ILE A 266 -4.95 75.85 7.33
N GLN A 267 -4.06 76.27 8.23
CA GLN A 267 -3.04 75.39 8.81
C GLN A 267 -3.65 74.24 9.63
N GLN A 268 -4.69 74.51 10.42
CA GLN A 268 -5.36 73.47 11.21
C GLN A 268 -6.11 72.45 10.32
N LYS A 269 -6.74 72.90 9.23
CA LYS A 269 -7.41 72.02 8.24
C LYS A 269 -6.42 71.18 7.42
N THR A 270 -5.27 71.75 7.04
CA THR A 270 -4.26 71.01 6.26
C THR A 270 -3.53 69.95 7.09
N SER A 271 -3.32 70.18 8.39
CA SER A 271 -2.79 69.16 9.31
C SER A 271 -3.75 68.00 9.54
N GLN A 272 -5.05 68.26 9.77
CA GLN A 272 -6.05 67.17 9.94
C GLN A 272 -6.23 66.31 8.68
N THR A 273 -6.08 66.88 7.49
CA THR A 273 -6.24 66.15 6.21
C THR A 273 -5.02 65.28 5.86
N ARG A 274 -3.81 65.69 6.27
CA ARG A 274 -2.58 64.88 6.07
C ARG A 274 -2.52 63.68 7.00
N THR A 275 -2.95 63.82 8.26
CA THR A 275 -2.95 62.72 9.23
C THR A 275 -3.97 61.64 8.87
N THR A 276 -5.13 62.02 8.32
CA THR A 276 -6.15 61.06 7.86
C THR A 276 -5.77 60.34 6.56
N GLN A 277 -5.02 60.97 5.64
CA GLN A 277 -4.52 60.28 4.45
C GLN A 277 -3.38 59.29 4.72
N LEU A 278 -2.47 59.59 5.65
CA LEU A 278 -1.39 58.67 6.00
C LEU A 278 -1.93 57.41 6.72
N HIS A 279 -2.93 57.57 7.58
CA HIS A 279 -3.61 56.44 8.20
C HIS A 279 -4.39 55.55 7.23
N LEU A 280 -4.81 56.06 6.06
CA LEU A 280 -5.52 55.26 5.05
C LEU A 280 -4.57 54.55 4.06
N LEU A 281 -3.37 55.10 3.83
CA LEU A 281 -2.39 54.58 2.86
C LEU A 281 -1.49 53.48 3.43
N GLU A 282 -1.25 53.44 4.75
CA GLU A 282 -0.46 52.36 5.37
C GLU A 282 -1.23 51.05 5.59
N PHE A 283 -2.54 50.99 5.27
CA PHE A 283 -3.37 49.78 5.40
C PHE A 283 -3.51 48.94 4.12
N THR A 284 -2.84 49.29 3.03
CA THR A 284 -2.80 48.46 1.81
C THR A 284 -1.53 47.61 1.77
N PHE A 285 -1.57 46.44 2.43
CA PHE A 285 -0.63 45.35 2.14
C PHE A 285 -1.08 44.62 0.85
N PRO A 286 -0.18 44.30 -0.09
CA PRO A 286 -0.53 43.54 -1.28
C PRO A 286 -0.81 42.09 -0.88
N LEU A 287 -2.03 41.63 -1.16
CA LEU A 287 -2.39 40.22 -1.16
C LEU A 287 -1.46 39.48 -2.15
N GLY A 288 -0.71 38.53 -1.61
CA GLY A 288 0.16 37.64 -2.37
C GLY A 288 -0.63 36.84 -3.40
N GLN A 289 -0.03 36.71 -4.58
CA GLN A 289 -0.49 35.88 -5.69
C GLN A 289 -0.46 34.39 -5.31
N ASP A 290 -1.51 33.69 -5.74
CA ASP A 290 -1.62 32.24 -5.79
C ASP A 290 -0.43 31.60 -6.53
N VAL A 291 0.16 30.58 -5.92
CA VAL A 291 0.96 29.50 -6.53
C VAL A 291 0.45 28.18 -5.97
#